data_AF-A0A7J6MZY5-F1
#
_entry.id   AF-A0A7J6MZY5-F1
#
_cell.length_a   1.000
_cell.length_b   1.000
_cell.length_c   1.000
_cell.angle_alpha   90.00
_cell.angle_beta   90.00
_cell.angle_gamma   90.00
#
_symmetry.space_group_name_H-M   'P 1'
#
loop_
_entity.id
_entity.type
_entity.pdbx_description
1 polymer ?
#
loop_
_entity_poly.entity_id
_entity_poly.type
_entity_poly.pdbx_seq_one_letter_code
_entity_poly.pdbx_strand_id
1 'polypeptide(L)'
;MSNIKSYYRIDLALDVYTTLVLVVLIILAPYNKVEESFNTQAVHDFLYHGIDIKAYDHIEFPGVVPRTFLGSMLLAIASWPAVRVIDLIMGGVVDNRILSLYVVRGVMAVAAAAALRRIRNACPDETKPALPVLITLCITGCFHLSFYYTRLLPNSFGLILSSFALSLYLEGKRLSAMQVMVFTALVFRCDLLAVGAVLGLEIVVRDLVLHWKAQTFLTSVIVVVLSGLKAVVYGIVLSIPLDSLMWQRGLMWPEGWVFWFNAVENKSYLWGVQPWHWYLTNATIRGLGPLILLLPFAALPPPTGMPEHKNVELGTYHDGKNY
;
A
#
# COMPACT_ATOMS: atom_id res chain seq x y z
N MET A 1 16.63 28.28 17.33
CA MET A 1 15.64 28.76 16.34
C MET A 1 16.08 28.61 14.87
N SER A 2 17.37 28.75 14.52
CA SER A 2 17.85 28.57 13.14
C SER A 2 17.73 27.13 12.61
N ASN A 3 18.07 26.12 13.42
CA ASN A 3 18.03 24.70 13.01
C ASN A 3 16.62 24.18 12.71
N ILE A 4 15.61 24.61 13.46
CA ILE A 4 14.20 24.22 13.25
C ILE A 4 13.68 24.76 11.91
N LYS A 5 14.02 26.02 11.56
CA LYS A 5 13.65 26.61 10.26
C LYS A 5 14.34 25.90 9.09
N SER A 6 15.57 25.42 9.29
CA SER A 6 16.30 24.66 8.25
C SER A 6 15.67 23.30 7.99
N TYR A 7 15.28 22.57 9.05
CA TYR A 7 14.63 21.27 8.93
C TYR A 7 13.29 21.36 8.18
N TYR A 8 12.46 22.34 8.54
CA TYR A 8 11.19 22.60 7.85
C TYR A 8 11.35 22.90 6.35
N ARG A 9 12.42 23.62 5.98
CA ARG A 9 12.71 23.92 4.56
C ARG A 9 13.07 22.66 3.77
N ILE A 10 13.83 21.74 4.37
CA ILE A 10 14.19 20.47 3.72
C ILE A 10 12.96 19.59 3.54
N ASP A 11 12.12 19.45 4.57
CA ASP A 11 10.88 18.68 4.50
C ASP A 11 9.94 19.21 3.41
N LEU A 12 9.76 20.53 3.35
CA LEU A 12 8.95 21.16 2.31
C LEU A 12 9.56 20.93 0.92
N ALA A 13 10.87 21.07 0.77
CA ALA A 13 11.54 20.82 -0.51
C ALA A 13 11.37 19.37 -0.99
N LEU A 14 11.42 18.40 -0.07
CA LEU A 14 11.21 16.98 -0.36
C LEU A 14 9.76 16.65 -0.70
N ASP A 15 8.80 17.29 -0.03
CA ASP A 15 7.37 17.19 -0.37
C ASP A 15 7.13 17.73 -1.78
N VAL A 16 7.66 18.93 -2.09
CA VAL A 16 7.56 19.54 -3.43
C VAL A 16 8.22 18.67 -4.49
N TYR A 17 9.42 18.11 -4.22
CA TYR A 17 10.09 17.19 -5.13
C TYR A 17 9.22 15.96 -5.44
N THR A 18 8.66 15.34 -4.40
CA THR A 18 7.80 14.15 -4.56
C THR A 18 6.56 14.47 -5.35
N THR A 19 5.86 15.56 -5.01
CA THR A 19 4.67 16.00 -5.76
C THR A 19 5.00 16.32 -7.22
N LEU A 20 6.10 17.05 -7.47
CA LEU A 20 6.51 17.41 -8.83
C LEU A 20 6.77 16.16 -9.68
N VAL A 21 7.52 15.19 -9.16
CA VAL A 21 7.82 13.94 -9.88
C VAL A 21 6.52 13.20 -10.23
N LEU A 22 5.62 13.03 -9.26
CA LEU A 22 4.35 12.33 -9.50
C LEU A 22 3.47 13.06 -10.52
N VAL A 23 3.35 14.39 -10.42
CA VAL A 23 2.57 15.20 -11.37
C VAL A 23 3.15 15.13 -12.78
N VAL A 24 4.48 15.24 -12.92
CA VAL A 24 5.15 15.11 -14.22
C VAL A 24 4.89 13.74 -14.84
N LEU A 25 4.97 12.65 -14.05
CA LEU A 25 4.69 11.30 -14.54
C LEU A 25 3.23 11.13 -15.00
N ILE A 26 2.27 11.75 -14.31
CA ILE A 26 0.87 11.76 -14.72
C ILE A 26 0.70 12.44 -16.08
N ILE A 27 1.35 13.59 -16.29
CA ILE A 27 1.25 14.39 -17.52
C ILE A 27 1.96 13.70 -18.69
N LEU A 28 3.17 13.16 -18.47
CA LEU A 28 3.97 12.53 -19.52
C LEU A 28 3.42 11.17 -19.96
N ALA A 29 2.60 10.52 -19.15
CA ALA A 29 2.00 9.22 -19.45
C ALA A 29 0.47 9.30 -19.51
N PRO A 30 -0.13 9.97 -20.51
CA PRO A 30 -1.58 10.13 -20.60
C PRO A 30 -2.31 8.79 -20.77
N TYR A 31 -1.78 7.89 -21.59
CA TYR A 31 -2.40 6.61 -21.94
C TYR A 31 -2.34 5.58 -20.83
N ASN A 32 -3.35 4.71 -20.75
CA ASN A 32 -3.42 3.58 -19.82
C ASN A 32 -2.70 2.34 -20.36
N LYS A 33 -2.04 1.62 -19.46
CA LYS A 33 -1.69 0.22 -19.71
C LYS A 33 -2.94 -0.65 -19.70
N VAL A 34 -2.89 -1.79 -20.38
CA VAL A 34 -4.00 -2.74 -20.43
C VAL A 34 -4.35 -3.25 -19.03
N GLU A 35 -3.35 -3.40 -18.16
CA GLU A 35 -3.51 -3.87 -16.78
C GLU A 35 -4.21 -2.85 -15.86
N GLU A 36 -4.35 -1.60 -16.31
CA GLU A 36 -5.09 -0.54 -15.59
C GLU A 36 -6.57 -0.49 -15.97
N SER A 37 -6.97 -1.18 -17.04
CA SER A 37 -8.32 -1.06 -17.63
C SER A 37 -9.40 -1.27 -16.57
N PHE A 38 -9.34 -2.37 -15.84
CA PHE A 38 -10.36 -2.72 -14.84
C PHE A 38 -10.58 -1.60 -13.82
N ASN A 39 -9.53 -1.12 -13.13
CA ASN A 39 -9.73 -0.11 -12.09
C ASN A 39 -10.06 1.26 -12.69
N THR A 40 -9.52 1.57 -13.87
CA THR A 40 -9.86 2.82 -14.58
C THR A 40 -11.36 2.85 -14.88
N GLN A 41 -11.89 1.77 -15.47
CA GLN A 41 -13.30 1.68 -15.80
C GLN A 41 -14.17 1.59 -14.55
N ALA A 42 -13.77 0.81 -13.54
CA ALA A 42 -14.50 0.75 -12.28
C ALA A 42 -14.63 2.12 -11.60
N VAL A 43 -13.56 2.94 -11.57
CA VAL A 43 -13.63 4.31 -11.05
C VAL A 43 -14.54 5.18 -11.90
N HIS A 44 -14.43 5.09 -13.23
CA HIS A 44 -15.32 5.79 -14.16
C HIS A 44 -16.79 5.44 -13.88
N ASP A 45 -17.10 4.15 -13.75
CA ASP A 45 -18.46 3.67 -13.59
C ASP A 45 -19.06 4.11 -12.25
N PHE A 46 -18.28 4.09 -11.16
CA PHE A 46 -18.70 4.69 -9.90
C PHE A 46 -18.99 6.20 -10.02
N LEU A 47 -18.18 6.93 -10.78
CA LEU A 47 -18.32 8.38 -10.93
C LEU A 47 -19.50 8.79 -11.82
N TYR A 48 -19.78 8.04 -12.89
CA TYR A 48 -20.76 8.42 -13.92
C TYR A 48 -22.03 7.57 -13.94
N HIS A 49 -21.94 6.26 -13.68
CA HIS A 49 -23.08 5.34 -13.64
C HIS A 49 -23.63 5.15 -12.22
N GLY A 50 -22.81 5.37 -11.19
CA GLY A 50 -23.24 5.36 -9.80
C GLY A 50 -23.81 4.00 -9.40
N ILE A 51 -25.10 3.93 -9.05
CA ILE A 51 -25.74 2.68 -8.61
C ILE A 51 -26.25 1.81 -9.77
N ASP A 52 -26.20 2.28 -11.02
CA ASP A 52 -26.66 1.49 -12.17
C ASP A 52 -25.60 0.49 -12.61
N ILE A 53 -25.47 -0.61 -11.86
CA ILE A 53 -24.46 -1.66 -12.07
C ILE A 53 -24.59 -2.29 -13.47
N LYS A 54 -25.77 -2.26 -14.09
CA LYS A 54 -25.97 -2.84 -15.43
C LYS A 54 -25.23 -2.07 -16.53
N ALA A 55 -24.91 -0.80 -16.28
CA ALA A 55 -24.17 0.05 -17.21
C ALA A 55 -22.65 -0.03 -17.02
N TYR A 56 -22.15 -0.88 -16.12
CA TYR A 56 -20.72 -0.98 -15.83
C TYR A 56 -19.99 -1.82 -16.88
N ASP A 57 -18.77 -1.42 -17.21
CA ASP A 57 -17.91 -2.02 -18.24
C ASP A 57 -17.62 -3.51 -17.99
N HIS A 58 -17.44 -3.90 -16.73
CA HIS A 58 -17.09 -5.28 -16.37
C HIS A 58 -18.18 -6.32 -16.67
N ILE A 59 -19.42 -5.89 -16.91
CA ILE A 59 -20.52 -6.75 -17.32
C ILE A 59 -20.35 -7.19 -18.78
N GLU A 60 -19.94 -6.27 -19.66
CA GLU A 60 -19.70 -6.54 -21.08
C GLU A 60 -18.27 -7.10 -21.31
N PHE A 61 -17.28 -6.56 -20.60
CA PHE A 61 -15.87 -6.92 -20.73
C PHE A 61 -15.28 -7.50 -19.43
N PRO A 62 -15.77 -8.66 -18.96
CA PRO A 62 -15.18 -9.32 -17.81
C PRO A 62 -13.76 -9.80 -18.18
N GLY A 63 -12.76 -9.28 -17.47
CA GLY A 63 -11.38 -9.74 -17.61
C GLY A 63 -11.21 -11.22 -17.25
N VAL A 64 -10.02 -11.77 -17.53
CA VAL A 64 -9.70 -13.21 -17.31
C VAL A 64 -9.91 -13.64 -15.86
N VAL A 65 -9.65 -12.73 -14.92
CA VAL A 65 -9.77 -12.99 -13.48
C VAL A 65 -10.42 -11.78 -12.82
N PRO A 66 -11.34 -11.97 -11.86
CA PRO A 66 -11.95 -10.86 -11.16
C PRO A 66 -10.92 -10.07 -10.37
N ARG A 67 -11.22 -8.78 -10.19
CA ARG A 67 -10.46 -7.83 -9.38
C ARG A 67 -11.41 -7.16 -8.39
N THR A 68 -10.88 -6.68 -7.28
CA THR A 68 -11.71 -6.02 -6.27
C THR A 68 -12.10 -4.60 -6.70
N PHE A 69 -13.35 -4.23 -6.45
CA PHE A 69 -13.88 -2.89 -6.61
C PHE A 69 -13.54 -1.97 -5.44
N LEU A 70 -13.04 -2.50 -4.31
CA LEU A 70 -12.85 -1.73 -3.08
C LEU A 70 -11.93 -0.52 -3.28
N GLY A 71 -10.77 -0.72 -3.91
CA GLY A 71 -9.82 0.36 -4.20
C GLY A 71 -10.42 1.41 -5.15
N SER A 72 -11.06 0.96 -6.22
CA SER A 72 -11.72 1.83 -7.21
C SER A 72 -12.87 2.64 -6.62
N MET A 73 -13.68 2.02 -5.75
CA MET A 73 -14.78 2.69 -5.06
C MET A 73 -14.27 3.80 -4.15
N LEU A 74 -13.27 3.50 -3.30
CA LEU A 74 -12.69 4.49 -2.40
C LEU A 74 -12.05 5.65 -3.17
N LEU A 75 -11.37 5.34 -4.29
CA LEU A 75 -10.76 6.36 -5.13
C LEU A 75 -11.80 7.22 -5.86
N ALA A 76 -12.90 6.62 -6.33
CA ALA A 76 -14.03 7.35 -6.90
C ALA A 76 -14.67 8.29 -5.88
N ILE A 77 -14.95 7.82 -4.66
CA ILE A 77 -15.49 8.65 -3.57
C ILE A 77 -14.58 9.85 -3.27
N ALA A 78 -13.27 9.61 -3.17
CA ALA A 78 -12.30 10.67 -2.89
C ALA A 78 -12.17 11.68 -4.05
N SER A 79 -12.36 11.23 -5.29
CA SER A 79 -12.25 12.07 -6.50
C SER A 79 -13.56 12.77 -6.85
N TRP A 80 -14.70 12.26 -6.38
CA TRP A 80 -16.04 12.74 -6.69
C TRP A 80 -16.24 14.25 -6.55
N PRO A 81 -15.87 14.92 -5.43
CA PRO A 81 -16.13 16.35 -5.30
C PRO A 81 -15.38 17.18 -6.36
N ALA A 82 -14.12 16.84 -6.63
CA ALA A 82 -13.31 17.54 -7.63
C ALA A 82 -13.84 17.31 -9.05
N VAL A 83 -14.23 16.07 -9.38
CA VAL A 83 -14.84 15.73 -10.67
C VAL A 83 -16.15 16.49 -10.88
N ARG A 84 -17.01 16.57 -9.86
CA ARG A 84 -18.29 17.30 -9.98
C ARG A 84 -18.11 18.80 -10.16
N VAL A 85 -17.10 19.41 -9.54
CA VAL A 85 -16.77 20.81 -9.80
C VAL A 85 -16.34 21.01 -11.26
N ILE A 86 -15.51 20.11 -11.80
CA ILE A 86 -15.12 20.16 -13.22
C ILE A 86 -16.32 20.01 -14.14
N ASP A 87 -17.21 19.05 -13.86
CA ASP A 87 -18.43 18.83 -14.64
C ASP A 87 -19.38 20.02 -14.60
N LEU A 88 -19.52 20.68 -13.45
CA LEU A 88 -20.34 21.89 -13.34
C LEU A 88 -19.77 23.06 -14.14
N ILE A 89 -18.44 23.20 -14.21
CA ILE A 89 -17.78 24.31 -14.91
C ILE A 89 -17.68 24.04 -16.41
N MET A 90 -17.43 22.79 -16.82
CA MET A 90 -17.01 22.43 -18.18
C MET A 90 -17.97 21.46 -18.90
N GLY A 91 -18.93 20.85 -18.20
CA GLY A 91 -19.74 19.72 -18.68
C GLY A 91 -20.70 20.00 -19.85
N GLY A 92 -20.77 21.24 -20.33
CA GLY A 92 -21.48 21.62 -21.56
C GLY A 92 -20.57 21.95 -22.75
N VAL A 93 -19.25 21.90 -22.58
CA VAL A 93 -18.27 22.41 -23.57
C VAL A 93 -17.30 21.31 -24.02
N VAL A 94 -16.84 20.45 -23.11
CA VAL A 94 -15.84 19.41 -23.39
C VAL A 94 -16.23 18.10 -22.68
N ASP A 95 -15.89 16.96 -23.28
CA ASP A 95 -15.93 15.68 -22.59
C ASP A 95 -14.86 15.65 -21.47
N ASN A 96 -15.32 15.70 -20.22
CA ASN A 96 -14.46 15.79 -19.05
C ASN A 96 -13.89 14.43 -18.61
N ARG A 97 -14.20 13.30 -19.26
CA ARG A 97 -13.74 11.98 -18.82
C ARG A 97 -12.22 11.88 -18.70
N ILE A 98 -11.50 12.51 -19.63
CA ILE A 98 -10.04 12.58 -19.59
C ILE A 98 -9.56 13.44 -18.40
N LEU A 99 -10.21 14.57 -18.14
CA LEU A 99 -9.89 15.41 -16.98
C LEU A 99 -10.17 14.68 -15.66
N SER A 100 -11.28 13.95 -15.58
CA SER A 100 -11.62 13.11 -14.45
C SER A 100 -10.58 12.02 -14.21
N LEU A 101 -10.03 11.41 -15.26
CA LEU A 101 -8.90 10.49 -15.14
C LEU A 101 -7.65 11.17 -14.53
N TYR A 102 -7.33 12.40 -14.95
CA TYR A 102 -6.24 13.17 -14.35
C TYR A 102 -6.48 13.49 -12.88
N VAL A 103 -7.71 13.87 -12.50
CA VAL A 103 -8.09 14.08 -11.09
C VAL A 103 -7.91 12.81 -10.28
N VAL A 104 -8.43 11.69 -10.77
CA VAL A 104 -8.35 10.38 -10.12
C VAL A 104 -6.89 9.96 -9.89
N ARG A 105 -6.03 10.09 -10.91
CA ARG A 105 -4.58 9.86 -10.77
C ARG A 105 -3.93 10.84 -9.80
N GLY A 106 -4.37 12.09 -9.78
CA GLY A 106 -3.91 13.11 -8.83
C GLY A 106 -4.24 12.74 -7.38
N VAL A 107 -5.46 12.27 -7.10
CA VAL A 107 -5.86 11.79 -5.77
C VAL A 107 -5.03 10.57 -5.36
N MET A 108 -4.80 9.63 -6.28
CA MET A 108 -3.90 8.48 -6.05
C MET A 108 -2.48 8.93 -5.71
N ALA A 109 -1.94 9.91 -6.46
CA ALA A 109 -0.62 10.48 -6.21
C ALA A 109 -0.53 11.22 -4.87
N VAL A 110 -1.60 11.88 -4.41
CA VAL A 110 -1.65 12.49 -3.07
C VAL A 110 -1.58 11.41 -1.99
N ALA A 111 -2.33 10.31 -2.14
CA ALA A 111 -2.25 9.18 -1.20
C ALA A 111 -0.85 8.56 -1.16
N ALA A 112 -0.22 8.41 -2.33
CA ALA A 112 1.17 7.96 -2.44
C ALA A 112 2.15 8.92 -1.75
N ALA A 113 2.08 10.22 -2.04
CA ALA A 113 2.93 11.24 -1.42
C ALA A 113 2.76 11.27 0.10
N ALA A 114 1.54 11.12 0.61
CA ALA A 114 1.26 11.02 2.04
C ALA A 114 1.91 9.77 2.66
N ALA A 115 1.83 8.61 2.00
CA ALA A 115 2.50 7.39 2.47
C ALA A 115 4.03 7.54 2.49
N LEU A 116 4.62 8.12 1.43
CA LEU A 116 6.07 8.37 1.35
C LEU A 116 6.55 9.37 2.40
N ARG A 117 5.80 10.47 2.59
CA ARG A 117 6.08 11.44 3.66
C ARG A 117 6.01 10.78 5.03
N ARG A 118 5.08 9.85 5.24
CA ARG A 118 4.99 9.12 6.49
C ARG A 118 6.19 8.21 6.71
N ILE A 119 6.67 7.50 5.69
CA ILE A 119 7.92 6.72 5.77
C ILE A 119 9.09 7.62 6.19
N ARG A 120 9.24 8.79 5.53
CA ARG A 120 10.27 9.78 5.89
C ARG A 120 10.20 10.17 7.37
N ASN A 121 9.00 10.53 7.83
CA ASN A 121 8.78 10.98 9.20
C ASN A 121 8.91 9.86 10.24
N ALA A 122 8.72 8.60 9.84
CA ALA A 122 8.86 7.42 10.68
C ALA A 122 10.33 7.03 10.95
N CYS A 123 11.30 7.68 10.29
CA CYS A 123 12.72 7.51 10.52
C CYS A 123 13.36 8.71 11.25
N PRO A 124 12.88 9.16 12.43
CA PRO A 124 13.58 10.19 13.17
C PRO A 124 14.86 9.58 13.75
N ASP A 125 16.00 9.85 13.13
CA ASP A 125 17.29 9.42 13.62
C ASP A 125 18.23 10.61 13.69
N GLU A 126 18.43 11.14 14.91
CA GLU A 126 19.39 12.22 15.18
C GLU A 126 20.82 11.80 14.84
N THR A 127 21.12 10.49 14.87
CA THR A 127 22.43 9.94 14.50
C THR A 127 22.60 9.76 12.99
N LYS A 128 21.49 9.67 12.24
CA LYS A 128 21.47 9.50 10.78
C LYS A 128 20.53 10.53 10.12
N PRO A 129 20.77 11.84 10.27
CA PRO A 129 19.86 12.89 9.77
C PRO A 129 19.71 12.88 8.24
N ALA A 130 20.67 12.29 7.51
CA ALA A 130 20.61 12.13 6.07
C ALA A 130 19.72 10.97 5.59
N LEU A 131 19.40 9.99 6.45
CA LEU A 131 18.68 8.78 6.05
C LEU A 131 17.26 9.07 5.55
N PRO A 132 16.41 9.89 6.21
CA PRO A 132 15.07 10.20 5.71
C PRO A 132 15.09 10.92 4.36
N VAL A 133 16.08 11.80 4.17
CA VAL A 133 16.32 12.51 2.92
C VAL A 133 16.68 11.51 1.81
N LEU A 134 17.65 10.63 2.07
CA LEU A 134 18.10 9.64 1.09
C LEU A 134 17.00 8.64 0.74
N ILE A 135 16.21 8.16 1.72
CA ILE A 135 15.05 7.30 1.47
C ILE A 135 14.07 8.00 0.51
N THR A 136 13.77 9.27 0.76
CA THR A 136 12.86 10.04 -0.11
C THR A 136 13.43 10.17 -1.51
N LEU A 137 14.71 10.54 -1.65
CA LEU A 137 15.38 10.67 -2.95
C LEU A 137 15.43 9.34 -3.71
N CYS A 138 15.73 8.22 -3.03
CA CYS A 138 15.82 6.91 -3.65
C CYS A 138 14.45 6.36 -4.07
N ILE A 139 13.42 6.48 -3.23
CA ILE A 139 12.07 5.98 -3.57
C ILE A 139 11.45 6.85 -4.66
N THR A 140 11.43 8.18 -4.46
CA THR A 140 10.82 9.11 -5.43
C THR A 140 11.64 9.16 -6.74
N GLY A 141 12.96 9.07 -6.67
CA GLY A 141 13.83 9.02 -7.84
C GLY A 141 13.79 7.68 -8.59
N CYS A 142 13.29 6.62 -7.97
CA CYS A 142 13.06 5.35 -8.65
C CYS A 142 11.85 5.48 -9.59
N PHE A 143 12.14 5.59 -10.89
CA PHE A 143 11.12 5.71 -11.92
C PHE A 143 10.01 4.66 -11.79
N HIS A 144 10.34 3.37 -11.60
CA HIS A 144 9.32 2.32 -11.56
C HIS A 144 8.36 2.49 -10.37
N LEU A 145 8.87 2.78 -9.17
CA LEU A 145 8.04 2.99 -7.99
C LEU A 145 7.15 4.24 -8.15
N SER A 146 7.76 5.39 -8.46
CA SER A 146 7.03 6.65 -8.66
C SER A 146 6.03 6.56 -9.80
N PHE A 147 6.38 5.89 -10.90
CA PHE A 147 5.45 5.64 -12.00
C PHE A 147 4.25 4.86 -11.49
N TYR A 148 4.44 3.69 -10.86
CA TYR A 148 3.33 2.87 -10.40
C TYR A 148 2.44 3.56 -9.34
N TYR A 149 2.98 4.46 -8.50
CA TYR A 149 2.16 5.28 -7.59
C TYR A 149 1.13 6.18 -8.29
N THR A 150 1.34 6.50 -9.57
CA THR A 150 0.43 7.36 -10.36
C THR A 150 -0.56 6.57 -11.22
N ARG A 151 -0.46 5.24 -11.25
CA ARG A 151 -1.22 4.37 -12.16
C ARG A 151 -2.31 3.61 -11.41
N LEU A 152 -3.39 3.27 -12.09
CA LEU A 152 -4.55 2.57 -11.48
C LEU A 152 -4.38 1.04 -11.56
N LEU A 153 -3.22 0.49 -11.21
CA LEU A 153 -3.06 -0.96 -11.13
C LEU A 153 -3.53 -1.45 -9.76
N PRO A 154 -3.99 -2.71 -9.64
CA PRO A 154 -4.17 -3.35 -8.32
C PRO A 154 -2.89 -3.25 -7.47
N ASN A 155 -1.74 -3.35 -8.12
CA ASN A 155 -0.42 -3.20 -7.54
C ASN A 155 -0.20 -1.84 -6.89
N SER A 156 -0.77 -0.79 -7.46
CA SER A 156 -0.58 0.58 -6.98
C SER A 156 -1.33 0.81 -5.68
N PHE A 157 -2.54 0.27 -5.53
CA PHE A 157 -3.26 0.26 -4.25
C PHE A 157 -2.48 -0.53 -3.19
N GLY A 158 -2.00 -1.72 -3.56
CA GLY A 158 -1.15 -2.53 -2.71
C GLY A 158 0.10 -1.79 -2.26
N LEU A 159 0.80 -1.13 -3.19
CA LEU A 159 2.02 -0.39 -2.94
C LEU A 159 1.81 0.77 -1.94
N ILE A 160 0.72 1.53 -2.06
CA ILE A 160 0.42 2.62 -1.11
C ILE A 160 0.20 2.07 0.30
N LEU A 161 -0.59 1.00 0.43
CA LEU A 161 -0.86 0.39 1.74
C LEU A 161 0.37 -0.30 2.32
N SER A 162 1.18 -0.97 1.50
CA SER A 162 2.46 -1.55 1.92
C SER A 162 3.46 -0.49 2.39
N SER A 163 3.49 0.68 1.73
CA SER A 163 4.30 1.82 2.16
C SER A 163 3.81 2.43 3.48
N PHE A 164 2.49 2.50 3.66
CA PHE A 164 1.92 2.86 4.95
C PHE A 164 2.29 1.84 6.03
N ALA A 165 2.20 0.54 5.75
CA ALA A 165 2.62 -0.52 6.66
C ALA A 165 4.11 -0.41 7.02
N LEU A 166 4.98 -0.11 6.05
CA LEU A 166 6.40 0.14 6.30
C LEU A 166 6.60 1.32 7.26
N SER A 167 5.86 2.42 7.09
CA SER A 167 5.94 3.54 8.04
C SER A 167 5.53 3.15 9.46
N LEU A 168 4.48 2.33 9.63
CA LEU A 168 4.06 1.81 10.93
C LEU A 168 5.14 0.91 11.54
N TYR A 169 5.79 0.09 10.72
CA TYR A 169 6.88 -0.77 11.15
C TYR A 169 8.06 0.06 11.67
N LEU A 170 8.45 1.11 10.93
CA LEU A 170 9.52 2.04 11.30
C LEU A 170 9.19 2.84 12.57
N GLU A 171 7.92 3.18 12.80
CA GLU A 171 7.42 3.76 14.06
C GLU A 171 7.40 2.76 15.24
N GLY A 172 7.81 1.51 15.04
CA GLY A 172 7.78 0.45 16.06
C GLY A 172 6.41 -0.21 16.26
N LYS A 173 5.37 0.22 15.52
CA LYS A 173 4.00 -0.33 15.55
C LYS A 173 3.89 -1.62 14.72
N ARG A 174 4.70 -2.62 15.06
CA ARG A 174 4.88 -3.87 14.31
C ARG A 174 3.58 -4.65 14.08
N LEU A 175 2.74 -4.79 15.11
CA LEU A 175 1.45 -5.50 14.98
C LEU A 175 0.53 -4.80 13.97
N SER A 176 0.45 -3.47 14.02
CA SER A 176 -0.36 -2.71 13.06
C SER A 176 0.22 -2.79 11.64
N ALA A 177 1.54 -2.74 11.48
CA ALA A 177 2.19 -2.95 10.19
C ALA A 177 1.84 -4.32 9.58
N MET A 178 1.94 -5.38 10.39
CA MET A 178 1.54 -6.73 10.00
C MET A 178 0.06 -6.80 9.60
N GLN A 179 -0.83 -6.21 10.40
CA GLN A 179 -2.27 -6.18 10.12
C GLN A 179 -2.59 -5.51 8.78
N VAL A 180 -1.98 -4.34 8.52
CA VAL A 180 -2.15 -3.65 7.23
C VAL A 180 -1.62 -4.52 6.09
N MET A 181 -0.50 -5.20 6.26
CA MET A 181 0.07 -6.07 5.22
C MET A 181 -0.83 -7.29 4.93
N VAL A 182 -1.36 -7.95 5.96
CA VAL A 182 -2.31 -9.07 5.81
C VAL A 182 -3.62 -8.61 5.15
N PHE A 183 -4.16 -7.47 5.58
CA PHE A 183 -5.34 -6.88 4.94
C PHE A 183 -5.08 -6.59 3.45
N THR A 184 -3.96 -5.92 3.15
CA THR A 184 -3.57 -5.61 1.77
C THR A 184 -3.40 -6.89 0.94
N ALA A 185 -2.88 -7.95 1.55
CA ALA A 185 -2.69 -9.22 0.88
C ALA A 185 -4.01 -9.86 0.46
N LEU A 186 -5.01 -9.84 1.33
CA LEU A 186 -6.31 -10.45 1.06
C LEU A 186 -7.16 -9.68 0.05
N VAL A 187 -6.99 -8.36 0.01
CA VAL A 187 -7.83 -7.49 -0.82
C VAL A 187 -7.18 -7.22 -2.18
N PHE A 188 -5.87 -6.95 -2.22
CA PHE A 188 -5.21 -6.42 -3.42
C PHE A 188 -4.13 -7.32 -4.01
N ARG A 189 -3.33 -8.01 -3.18
CA ARG A 189 -2.18 -8.84 -3.65
C ARG A 189 -1.79 -9.94 -2.67
N CYS A 190 -2.20 -11.19 -2.91
CA CYS A 190 -1.95 -12.33 -2.03
C CYS A 190 -0.46 -12.57 -1.72
N ASP A 191 0.44 -12.21 -2.64
CA ASP A 191 1.90 -12.34 -2.47
C ASP A 191 2.42 -11.61 -1.22
N LEU A 192 1.75 -10.53 -0.79
CA LEU A 192 2.12 -9.76 0.40
C LEU A 192 1.86 -10.51 1.71
N LEU A 193 1.11 -11.63 1.66
CA LEU A 193 0.89 -12.47 2.83
C LEU A 193 2.22 -13.04 3.36
N ALA A 194 3.17 -13.31 2.47
CA ALA A 194 4.52 -13.74 2.87
C ALA A 194 5.22 -12.66 3.70
N VAL A 195 5.10 -11.39 3.31
CA VAL A 195 5.67 -10.26 4.08
C VAL A 195 4.95 -10.12 5.42
N GLY A 196 3.61 -10.25 5.45
CA GLY A 196 2.85 -10.29 6.71
C GLY A 196 3.30 -11.42 7.65
N ALA A 197 3.54 -12.61 7.10
CA ALA A 197 4.03 -13.76 7.88
C ALA A 197 5.43 -13.52 8.45
N VAL A 198 6.34 -12.92 7.66
CA VAL A 198 7.69 -12.55 8.13
C VAL A 198 7.62 -11.52 9.25
N LEU A 199 6.75 -10.51 9.15
CA LEU A 199 6.55 -9.54 10.23
C LEU A 199 5.98 -10.20 11.50
N GLY A 200 5.03 -11.13 11.34
CA GLY A 200 4.52 -11.90 12.48
C GLY A 200 5.60 -12.75 13.15
N LEU A 201 6.45 -13.40 12.35
CA LEU A 201 7.57 -14.18 12.85
C LEU A 201 8.60 -13.31 13.56
N GLU A 202 8.93 -12.13 13.03
CA GLU A 202 9.85 -11.18 13.66
C GLU A 202 9.37 -10.78 15.06
N ILE A 203 8.07 -10.51 15.23
CA ILE A 203 7.48 -10.18 16.54
C ILE A 203 7.69 -11.32 17.54
N VAL A 204 7.40 -12.56 17.12
CA VAL A 204 7.53 -13.75 17.98
C VAL A 204 8.99 -14.03 18.33
N VAL A 205 9.89 -13.99 17.35
CA VAL A 205 11.32 -14.25 17.54
C VAL A 205 11.95 -13.17 18.44
N ARG A 206 11.59 -11.91 18.23
CA ARG A 206 12.09 -10.80 19.03
C ARG A 206 11.69 -10.96 20.50
N ASP A 207 10.43 -11.32 20.76
CA ASP A 207 9.96 -11.57 22.11
C ASP A 207 10.69 -12.74 22.79
N LEU A 208 10.92 -13.83 22.04
CA LEU A 208 11.68 -14.99 22.52
C LEU A 208 13.12 -14.62 22.91
N VAL A 209 13.81 -13.87 22.03
CA VAL A 209 15.22 -13.48 22.22
C VAL A 209 15.39 -12.49 23.39
N LEU A 210 14.43 -11.58 23.59
CA LEU A 210 14.53 -10.56 24.63
C LEU A 210 14.12 -11.07 26.01
N HIS A 211 13.11 -11.94 26.10
CA HIS A 211 12.52 -12.31 27.39
C HIS A 211 12.89 -13.72 27.89
N TRP A 212 13.46 -14.60 27.04
CA TRP A 212 13.92 -15.96 27.39
C TRP A 212 12.96 -16.77 28.28
N LYS A 213 11.65 -16.51 28.18
CA LYS A 213 10.59 -17.14 28.97
C LYS A 213 9.59 -17.81 28.04
N ALA A 214 9.39 -19.12 28.19
CA ALA A 214 8.46 -19.88 27.34
C ALA A 214 7.01 -19.34 27.40
N GLN A 215 6.62 -18.74 28.54
CA GLN A 215 5.29 -18.16 28.72
C GLN A 215 5.06 -16.90 27.85
N THR A 216 6.10 -16.09 27.59
CA THR A 216 5.97 -14.89 26.74
C THR A 216 5.86 -15.27 25.26
N PHE A 217 6.57 -16.32 24.84
CA PHE A 217 6.48 -16.86 23.48
C PHE A 217 5.05 -17.26 23.09
N LEU A 218 4.36 -18.05 23.94
CA LEU A 218 3.01 -18.51 23.63
C LEU A 218 2.02 -17.34 23.54
N THR A 219 2.13 -16.38 24.45
CA THR A 219 1.33 -15.14 24.41
C THR A 219 1.58 -14.36 23.12
N SER A 220 2.85 -14.21 22.71
CA SER A 220 3.22 -13.52 21.47
C SER A 220 2.65 -14.20 20.23
N VAL A 221 2.70 -15.54 20.15
CA VAL A 221 2.07 -16.30 19.07
C VAL A 221 0.56 -16.06 19.03
N ILE A 222 -0.12 -16.14 20.18
CA ILE A 222 -1.57 -15.90 20.26
C ILE A 222 -1.90 -14.47 19.80
N VAL A 223 -1.16 -13.47 20.26
CA VAL A 223 -1.37 -12.07 19.87
C VAL A 223 -1.19 -11.87 18.37
N VAL A 224 -0.15 -12.45 17.78
CA VAL A 224 0.11 -12.37 16.32
C VAL A 224 -1.01 -13.05 15.54
N VAL A 225 -1.42 -14.26 15.92
CA VAL A 225 -2.49 -15.00 15.25
C VAL A 225 -3.81 -14.25 15.34
N LEU A 226 -4.22 -13.82 16.54
CA LEU A 226 -5.47 -13.07 16.72
C LEU A 226 -5.44 -11.74 15.97
N SER A 227 -4.28 -11.06 15.92
CA SER A 227 -4.13 -9.82 15.16
C SER A 227 -4.23 -10.04 13.65
N GLY A 228 -3.63 -11.11 13.14
CA GLY A 228 -3.77 -11.54 11.75
C GLY A 228 -5.22 -11.89 11.40
N LEU A 229 -5.90 -12.66 12.25
CA LEU A 229 -7.31 -13.01 12.07
C LEU A 229 -8.22 -11.76 12.05
N LYS A 230 -7.95 -10.75 12.88
CA LYS A 230 -8.67 -9.48 12.80
C LYS A 230 -8.52 -8.84 11.42
N ALA A 231 -7.30 -8.75 10.89
CA ALA A 231 -7.07 -8.22 9.54
C ALA A 231 -7.77 -9.05 8.45
N VAL A 232 -7.82 -10.38 8.62
CA VAL A 232 -8.56 -11.29 7.72
C VAL A 232 -10.04 -10.99 7.72
N VAL A 233 -10.65 -10.87 8.91
CA VAL A 233 -12.08 -10.55 9.05
C VAL A 233 -12.38 -9.20 8.42
N TYR A 234 -11.56 -8.17 8.65
CA TYR A 234 -11.75 -6.87 8.00
C TYR A 234 -11.65 -6.96 6.47
N GLY A 235 -10.68 -7.70 5.94
CA GLY A 235 -10.53 -7.91 4.50
C GLY A 235 -11.75 -8.58 3.88
N ILE A 236 -12.23 -9.66 4.50
CA ILE A 236 -13.40 -10.42 4.05
C ILE A 236 -14.67 -9.55 4.09
N VAL A 237 -14.92 -8.87 5.21
CA VAL A 237 -16.13 -8.07 5.42
C VAL A 237 -16.19 -6.87 4.46
N LEU A 238 -15.04 -6.28 4.10
CA LEU A 238 -14.99 -5.15 3.19
C LEU A 238 -15.00 -5.56 1.71
N SER A 239 -14.25 -6.60 1.34
CA SER A 239 -14.14 -7.03 -0.06
C SER A 239 -15.32 -7.90 -0.49
N ILE A 240 -15.63 -8.99 0.21
CA ILE A 240 -16.55 -10.01 -0.31
C ILE A 240 -17.97 -9.47 -0.56
N PRO A 241 -18.62 -8.75 0.37
CA PRO A 241 -19.98 -8.23 0.13
C PRO A 241 -20.02 -7.25 -1.04
N LEU A 242 -19.07 -6.31 -1.08
CA LEU A 242 -18.97 -5.33 -2.17
C LEU A 242 -18.75 -6.05 -3.50
N ASP A 243 -17.72 -6.90 -3.56
CA ASP A 243 -17.34 -7.57 -4.80
C ASP A 243 -18.41 -8.56 -5.28
N SER A 244 -19.13 -9.24 -4.38
CA SER A 244 -20.24 -10.12 -4.76
C SER A 244 -21.38 -9.33 -5.40
N LEU A 245 -21.69 -8.15 -4.85
CA LEU A 245 -22.71 -7.25 -5.38
C LEU A 245 -22.29 -6.69 -6.75
N MET A 246 -21.06 -6.20 -6.88
CA MET A 246 -20.57 -5.60 -8.13
C MET A 246 -20.44 -6.65 -9.24
N TRP A 247 -19.89 -7.83 -8.95
CA TRP A 247 -19.74 -8.89 -9.93
C TRP A 247 -21.06 -9.58 -10.29
N GLN A 248 -22.15 -9.33 -9.56
CA GLN A 248 -23.47 -9.97 -9.75
C GLN A 248 -23.38 -11.50 -9.82
N ARG A 249 -22.40 -12.06 -9.10
CA ARG A 249 -22.16 -13.49 -8.97
C ARG A 249 -22.36 -13.85 -7.50
N GLY A 250 -22.36 -15.15 -7.17
CA GLY A 250 -22.39 -15.60 -5.78
C GLY A 250 -21.20 -15.07 -4.97
N LEU A 251 -20.89 -15.71 -3.84
CA LEU A 251 -19.80 -15.27 -2.96
C LEU A 251 -18.48 -15.06 -3.75
N MET A 252 -18.08 -13.79 -3.86
CA MET A 252 -16.96 -13.37 -4.71
C MET A 252 -15.82 -12.85 -3.84
N TRP A 253 -14.70 -13.57 -3.85
CA TRP A 253 -13.43 -13.09 -3.33
C TRP A 253 -12.44 -12.97 -4.49
N PRO A 254 -12.26 -11.77 -5.08
CA PRO A 254 -11.47 -11.60 -6.29
C PRO A 254 -10.04 -12.11 -6.17
N GLU A 255 -9.35 -11.76 -5.08
CA GLU A 255 -7.96 -12.19 -4.88
C GLU A 255 -7.84 -13.69 -4.63
N GLY A 256 -8.86 -14.32 -4.03
CA GLY A 256 -8.93 -15.78 -3.92
C GLY A 256 -8.99 -16.46 -5.29
N TRP A 257 -9.77 -15.92 -6.23
CA TRP A 257 -9.80 -16.40 -7.62
C TRP A 257 -8.48 -16.17 -8.36
N VAL A 258 -7.81 -15.04 -8.12
CA VAL A 258 -6.46 -14.75 -8.64
C VAL A 258 -5.45 -15.76 -8.13
N PHE A 259 -5.48 -16.07 -6.84
CA PHE A 259 -4.62 -17.08 -6.24
C PHE A 259 -4.91 -18.46 -6.83
N TRP A 260 -6.18 -18.86 -6.92
CA TRP A 260 -6.57 -20.13 -7.50
C TRP A 260 -6.09 -20.30 -8.94
N PHE A 261 -6.38 -19.33 -9.79
CA PHE A 261 -5.97 -19.34 -11.20
C PHE A 261 -4.44 -19.41 -11.36
N ASN A 262 -3.68 -18.64 -10.58
CA ASN A 262 -2.24 -18.54 -10.77
C ASN A 262 -1.46 -19.66 -10.08
N ALA A 263 -1.79 -19.96 -8.82
CA ALA A 263 -1.03 -20.87 -7.98
C ALA A 263 -1.57 -22.31 -8.04
N VAL A 264 -2.89 -22.49 -8.05
CA VAL A 264 -3.50 -23.84 -8.04
C VAL A 264 -3.60 -24.41 -9.44
N GLU A 265 -4.07 -23.63 -10.41
CA GLU A 265 -4.16 -24.06 -11.81
C GLU A 265 -2.83 -23.91 -12.57
N ASN A 266 -1.81 -23.34 -11.92
CA ASN A 266 -0.47 -23.10 -12.49
C ASN A 266 -0.49 -22.31 -13.80
N LYS A 267 -1.40 -21.32 -13.94
CA LYS A 267 -1.53 -20.48 -15.15
C LYS A 267 -0.76 -19.17 -15.08
N SER A 268 0.13 -19.02 -14.10
CA SER A 268 0.95 -17.81 -13.91
C SER A 268 1.85 -17.50 -15.12
N TYR A 269 2.27 -18.51 -15.89
CA TYR A 269 3.09 -18.33 -17.08
C TYR A 269 2.36 -17.59 -18.22
N LEU A 270 1.01 -17.52 -18.18
CA LEU A 270 0.21 -16.79 -19.18
C LEU A 270 0.43 -15.27 -19.12
N TRP A 271 0.96 -14.75 -18.01
CA TRP A 271 1.37 -13.34 -17.87
C TRP A 271 2.74 -13.04 -18.49
N GLY A 272 3.38 -14.04 -19.10
CA GLY A 272 4.71 -13.96 -19.69
C GLY A 272 5.81 -14.40 -18.72
N VAL A 273 6.82 -15.08 -19.27
CA VAL A 273 7.98 -15.58 -18.52
C VAL A 273 9.25 -15.08 -19.20
N GLN A 274 10.26 -14.76 -18.40
CA GLN A 274 11.61 -14.45 -18.85
C GLN A 274 12.60 -15.49 -18.29
N PRO A 275 13.80 -15.65 -18.89
CA PRO A 275 14.85 -16.49 -18.31
C PRO A 275 15.14 -16.09 -16.85
N TRP A 276 15.45 -17.06 -15.98
CA TRP A 276 15.58 -16.82 -14.54
C TRP A 276 16.54 -15.67 -14.17
N HIS A 277 17.63 -15.51 -14.91
CA HIS A 277 18.63 -14.48 -14.66
C HIS A 277 18.12 -13.07 -15.00
N TRP A 278 17.13 -12.93 -15.88
CA TRP A 278 16.52 -11.63 -16.23
C TRP A 278 15.89 -10.95 -15.00
N TYR A 279 15.30 -11.73 -14.10
CA TYR A 279 14.71 -11.19 -12.88
C TYR A 279 15.77 -10.53 -11.99
N LEU A 280 16.96 -11.12 -11.88
CA LEU A 280 18.06 -10.56 -11.08
C LEU A 280 18.79 -9.42 -11.80
N THR A 281 19.09 -9.58 -13.09
CA THR A 281 19.93 -8.64 -13.84
C THR A 281 19.16 -7.44 -14.38
N ASN A 282 17.86 -7.58 -14.65
CA ASN A 282 17.03 -6.49 -15.19
C ASN A 282 15.94 -6.07 -14.22
N ALA A 283 15.07 -6.98 -13.79
CA ALA A 283 13.90 -6.59 -13.01
C ALA A 283 14.29 -5.94 -11.66
N THR A 284 15.20 -6.55 -10.92
CA THR A 284 15.69 -6.02 -9.64
C THR A 284 16.40 -4.68 -9.81
N ILE A 285 17.29 -4.55 -10.79
CA ILE A 285 18.02 -3.29 -11.02
C ILE A 285 17.07 -2.16 -11.42
N ARG A 286 16.09 -2.45 -12.28
CA ARG A 286 15.09 -1.47 -12.71
C ARG A 286 14.14 -1.07 -11.58
N GLY A 287 13.71 -2.04 -10.77
CA GLY A 287 12.75 -1.85 -9.69
C GLY A 287 13.34 -1.28 -8.40
N LEU A 288 14.60 -1.60 -8.08
CA LEU A 288 15.24 -1.28 -6.79
C LEU A 288 16.57 -0.54 -6.94
N GLY A 289 17.02 -0.22 -8.16
CA GLY A 289 18.36 0.32 -8.43
C GLY A 289 18.78 1.46 -7.49
N PRO A 290 17.99 2.55 -7.38
CA PRO A 290 18.32 3.65 -6.47
C PRO A 290 18.35 3.25 -4.98
N LEU A 291 17.58 2.23 -4.58
CA LEU A 291 17.52 1.77 -3.19
C LEU A 291 18.80 1.04 -2.75
N ILE A 292 19.66 0.61 -3.69
CA ILE A 292 20.99 0.04 -3.38
C ILE A 292 21.84 1.05 -2.57
N LEU A 293 21.64 2.35 -2.78
CA LEU A 293 22.32 3.41 -2.02
C LEU A 293 21.97 3.42 -0.53
N LEU A 294 20.91 2.72 -0.11
CA LEU A 294 20.52 2.59 1.29
C LEU A 294 21.26 1.46 2.01
N LEU A 295 21.89 0.52 1.29
CA LEU A 295 22.58 -0.63 1.89
C LEU A 295 23.68 -0.25 2.90
N PRO A 296 24.52 0.76 2.67
CA PRO A 296 25.53 1.18 3.64
C PRO A 296 24.91 1.63 4.98
N PHE A 297 23.71 2.23 4.94
CA PHE A 297 23.01 2.70 6.14
C PHE A 297 22.37 1.57 6.94
N ALA A 298 22.03 0.46 6.28
CA ALA A 298 21.55 -0.76 6.93
C ALA A 298 22.66 -1.47 7.72
N ALA A 299 23.93 -1.32 7.29
CA ALA A 299 25.08 -1.87 7.98
C ALA A 299 25.55 -1.03 9.18
N LEU A 300 25.07 0.22 9.30
CA LEU A 300 25.38 1.07 10.45
C LEU A 300 24.64 0.58 11.69
N PRO A 301 25.28 0.56 12.88
CA PRO A 301 24.63 0.14 14.11
C PRO A 301 23.34 0.93 14.34
N PRO A 302 22.32 0.30 14.96
CA PRO A 302 21.11 1.01 15.34
C PRO A 302 21.46 2.17 16.30
N PRO A 303 20.74 3.30 16.24
CA PRO A 303 21.01 4.42 17.13
C PRO A 303 20.96 3.97 18.60
N THR A 304 22.05 4.24 19.33
CA THR A 304 22.13 4.12 20.79
C THR A 304 21.19 5.16 21.40
N GLY A 305 19.94 4.79 21.60
CA GLY A 305 18.90 5.75 22.02
C GLY A 305 17.51 5.52 21.46
N MET A 306 17.24 4.44 20.71
CA MET A 306 15.85 3.97 20.65
C MET A 306 15.38 3.84 22.10
N PRO A 307 14.33 4.54 22.54
CA PRO A 307 13.81 4.32 23.87
C PRO A 307 13.56 2.83 23.97
N GLU A 308 14.10 2.18 25.00
CA GLU A 308 13.48 0.96 25.50
C GLU A 308 12.01 1.32 25.63
N HIS A 309 11.20 0.85 24.68
CA HIS A 309 9.79 1.18 24.64
C HIS A 309 9.26 0.77 26.00
N LYS A 310 8.84 1.76 26.80
CA LYS A 310 8.12 1.52 28.04
C LYS A 310 7.12 0.44 27.72
N ASN A 311 7.31 -0.66 28.44
CA ASN A 311 6.54 -1.89 28.35
C ASN A 311 5.10 -1.56 27.99
N VAL A 312 4.57 -2.23 26.97
CA VAL A 312 3.15 -2.57 27.04
C VAL A 312 3.07 -3.44 28.29
N GLU A 313 2.77 -2.83 29.43
CA GLU A 313 2.23 -3.53 30.58
C GLU A 313 0.97 -4.21 30.04
N LEU A 314 1.14 -5.45 29.59
CA LEU A 314 0.05 -6.40 29.48
C LEU A 314 -0.60 -6.36 30.85
N GLY A 315 -1.81 -5.79 30.88
CA GLY A 315 -2.49 -5.37 32.10
C GLY A 315 -2.27 -6.36 33.23
N THR A 316 -1.70 -5.86 34.32
CA THR A 316 -1.71 -6.55 35.59
C THR A 316 -3.15 -6.94 35.87
N TYR A 317 -3.44 -8.24 35.76
CA TYR A 317 -4.59 -8.86 36.39
C TYR A 317 -4.50 -8.47 37.87
N HIS A 318 -5.32 -7.50 38.29
CA HIS A 318 -5.55 -7.26 39.70
C HIS A 318 -6.25 -8.49 40.23
N ASP A 319 -5.48 -9.36 40.86
CA ASP A 319 -6.00 -10.39 41.75
C ASP A 319 -6.66 -9.64 42.91
N GLY A 320 -7.99 -9.62 42.88
CA GLY A 320 -8.81 -9.03 43.91
C GLY A 320 -8.74 -9.87 45.17
N LYS A 321 -7.67 -9.67 45.96
CA LYS A 321 -7.61 -10.03 47.38
C LYS A 321 -6.67 -9.07 48.09
N ASN A 322 -7.24 -8.12 48.84
CA ASN A 322 -6.97 -7.88 50.25
C ASN A 322 -7.23 -6.41 50.64
N TYR A 323 -8.24 -6.27 51.51
CA TYR A 323 -8.61 -5.14 52.37
C TYR A 323 -9.18 -3.88 51.72
#